data_AF-A0A7Z9P1K3-F1
#
_entry.id   AF-A0A7Z9P1K3-F1
#
_cell.length_a   1.000
_cell.length_b   1.000
_cell.length_c   1.000
_cell.angle_alpha   90.00
_cell.angle_beta   90.00
_cell.angle_gamma   90.00
#
_symmetry.space_group_name_H-M   'P 1'
#
loop_
_entity.id
_entity.type
_entity.pdbx_description
1 polymer ?
#
loop_
_entity_poly.entity_id
_entity_poly.type
_entity_poly.pdbx_seq_one_letter_code
_entity_poly.pdbx_strand_id
1 'polypeptide(L)'
;MVIKKNIFLTLIGLGIVFIVVLYPAILSLFLVSDKSEIASVSSPSSIEIVLRTLIWSIVVGIVATAIGWPVGIRLVSLKRNTQRALLAMFVMTLIIPAYAIFYVWWQAWPSGTWLHAIIVEYGYLGVASKMCLAIALIAWSWPIPALISSMVARSDNSLSILNQLDNTSIFRKGVLRIQKDIKIISVSILIVAAITASNTTCFDLAQVVTIGNELRSVI
;
A
#
# COMPACT_ATOMS: atom_id res chain seq x y z
N MET A 1 -5.70 26.96 16.84
CA MET A 1 -4.67 25.95 16.49
C MET A 1 -5.18 24.80 15.60
N VAL A 2 -6.50 24.52 15.56
CA VAL A 2 -7.12 23.42 14.77
C VAL A 2 -7.08 23.66 13.24
N ILE A 3 -7.14 24.92 12.78
CA ILE A 3 -7.20 25.26 11.34
C ILE A 3 -5.91 24.87 10.58
N LYS A 4 -4.73 25.01 11.21
CA LYS A 4 -3.44 24.67 10.57
C LYS A 4 -3.27 23.16 10.29
N LYS A 5 -3.88 22.30 11.12
CA LYS A 5 -3.73 20.83 11.02
C LYS A 5 -4.47 20.26 9.81
N ASN A 6 -5.62 20.85 9.45
CA ASN A 6 -6.37 20.45 8.25
C ASN A 6 -5.64 20.86 6.97
N ILE A 7 -5.09 22.07 6.90
CA ILE A 7 -4.38 22.55 5.70
C ILE A 7 -3.18 21.67 5.37
N PHE A 8 -2.41 21.25 6.38
CA PHE A 8 -1.25 20.39 6.19
C PHE A 8 -1.62 19.01 5.63
N LEU A 9 -2.67 18.37 6.16
CA LEU A 9 -3.17 17.10 5.64
C LEU A 9 -3.72 17.23 4.21
N THR A 10 -4.41 18.33 3.90
CA THR A 10 -4.90 18.59 2.55
C THR A 10 -3.75 18.82 1.56
N LEU A 11 -2.69 19.52 1.97
CA LEU A 11 -1.50 19.73 1.13
C LEU A 11 -0.74 18.43 0.86
N ILE A 12 -0.60 17.56 1.87
CA ILE A 12 -0.03 16.22 1.67
C ILE A 12 -0.91 15.40 0.72
N GLY A 13 -2.23 15.41 0.93
CA GLY A 13 -3.17 14.73 0.04
C GLY A 13 -3.08 15.24 -1.40
N LEU A 14 -3.03 16.55 -1.60
CA LEU A 14 -2.83 17.18 -2.91
C LEU A 14 -1.49 16.80 -3.53
N GLY A 15 -0.40 16.81 -2.77
CA GLY A 15 0.92 16.40 -3.24
C GLY A 15 0.95 14.93 -3.66
N ILE A 16 0.29 14.05 -2.91
CA ILE A 16 0.17 12.63 -3.26
C ILE A 16 -0.68 12.45 -4.51
N VAL A 17 -1.84 13.11 -4.60
CA VAL A 17 -2.66 13.09 -5.83
C VAL A 17 -1.87 13.62 -7.02
N PHE A 18 -1.05 14.66 -6.82
CA PHE A 18 -0.20 15.21 -7.85
C PHE A 18 0.84 14.19 -8.34
N ILE A 19 1.54 13.53 -7.42
CA ILE A 19 2.58 12.53 -7.75
C ILE A 19 1.98 11.24 -8.33
N VAL A 20 0.84 10.80 -7.83
CA VAL A 20 0.25 9.50 -8.22
C VAL A 20 -0.63 9.61 -9.45
N VAL A 21 -1.28 10.75 -9.68
CA VAL A 21 -2.26 10.92 -10.77
C VAL A 21 -1.76 11.88 -11.82
N LEU A 22 -1.38 13.11 -11.43
CA LEU A 22 -0.99 14.14 -12.39
C LEU A 22 0.36 13.85 -13.03
N TYR A 23 1.35 13.41 -12.27
CA TYR A 23 2.68 13.10 -12.81
C TYR A 23 2.65 12.01 -13.90
N PRO A 24 2.02 10.84 -13.70
CA PRO A 24 1.89 9.86 -14.77
C PRO A 24 0.97 10.31 -15.92
N ALA A 25 -0.08 11.09 -15.66
CA ALA A 25 -0.92 11.66 -16.72
C ALA A 25 -0.13 12.65 -17.61
N ILE A 26 0.68 13.51 -17.01
CA ILE A 26 1.57 14.44 -17.72
C ILE A 26 2.60 13.66 -18.53
N LEU A 27 3.24 12.65 -17.95
CA LEU A 27 4.19 11.79 -18.68
C LEU A 27 3.55 11.03 -19.84
N SER A 28 2.30 10.57 -19.69
CA SER A 28 1.57 9.90 -20.77
C SER A 28 1.30 10.81 -21.97
N LEU A 29 1.24 12.13 -21.76
CA LEU A 29 1.12 13.10 -22.86
C LEU A 29 2.45 13.32 -23.59
N PHE A 30 3.59 13.20 -22.89
CA PHE A 30 4.92 13.38 -23.48
C PHE A 30 5.45 12.11 -24.17
N LEU A 31 5.11 10.91 -23.67
CA LEU A 31 5.55 9.62 -24.23
C LEU A 31 4.83 9.21 -25.54
N VAL A 32 3.80 9.96 -25.97
CA VAL A 32 3.12 9.72 -27.26
C VAL A 32 3.98 10.16 -28.45
N SER A 33 5.05 10.93 -28.23
CA SER A 33 5.79 11.59 -29.30
C SER A 33 6.86 10.74 -30.02
N ASP A 34 7.26 9.58 -29.49
CA ASP A 34 8.28 8.71 -30.11
C ASP A 34 7.71 7.34 -30.45
N LYS A 35 7.01 7.24 -31.58
CA LYS A 35 6.69 5.94 -32.21
C LYS A 35 7.56 5.76 -33.44
N SER A 36 8.82 5.34 -33.25
CA SER A 36 9.58 4.69 -34.30
C SER A 36 9.18 3.20 -34.35
N GLU A 37 8.71 2.78 -35.53
CA GLU A 37 8.20 1.45 -35.85
C GLU A 37 9.22 0.33 -35.55
N ILE A 38 8.97 -0.47 -34.51
CA ILE A 38 9.43 -1.86 -34.48
C ILE A 38 8.21 -2.73 -34.09
N ALA A 39 7.68 -3.42 -35.09
CA ALA A 39 6.57 -4.34 -34.94
C ALA A 39 7.00 -5.63 -34.21
N SER A 40 6.02 -6.27 -33.55
CA SER A 40 5.97 -7.70 -33.14
C SER A 40 6.29 -8.11 -31.70
N VAL A 41 5.78 -7.38 -30.72
CA VAL A 41 5.02 -7.97 -29.58
C VAL A 41 3.89 -6.98 -29.30
N SER A 42 2.68 -7.42 -28.98
CA SER A 42 1.59 -6.55 -28.55
C SER A 42 1.99 -5.85 -27.24
N SER A 43 2.76 -4.77 -27.34
CA SER A 43 3.17 -3.96 -26.21
C SER A 43 1.90 -3.40 -25.57
N PRO A 44 1.69 -3.60 -24.26
CA PRO A 44 0.51 -3.06 -23.59
C PRO A 44 0.44 -1.55 -23.83
N SER A 45 -0.75 -1.04 -24.12
CA SER A 45 -0.92 0.38 -24.35
C SER A 45 -0.49 1.18 -23.11
N SER A 46 0.05 2.39 -23.27
CA SER A 46 0.50 3.22 -22.14
C SER A 46 -0.61 3.42 -21.09
N ILE A 47 -1.87 3.51 -21.54
CA ILE A 47 -3.05 3.61 -20.67
C ILE A 47 -3.22 2.34 -19.83
N GLU A 48 -3.04 1.15 -20.43
CA GLU A 48 -3.13 -0.12 -19.71
C GLU A 48 -2.07 -0.22 -18.60
N ILE A 49 -0.85 0.21 -18.88
CA ILE A 49 0.26 0.23 -17.91
C ILE A 49 -0.06 1.18 -16.75
N VAL A 50 -0.62 2.35 -17.04
CA VAL A 50 -1.06 3.32 -16.03
C VAL A 50 -2.16 2.73 -15.16
N LEU A 51 -3.20 2.18 -15.77
CA LEU A 51 -4.32 1.56 -15.05
C LEU A 51 -3.85 0.38 -14.20
N ARG A 52 -2.97 -0.47 -14.73
CA ARG A 52 -2.40 -1.60 -13.99
C ARG A 52 -1.63 -1.12 -12.75
N THR A 53 -0.81 -0.09 -12.89
CA THR A 53 -0.05 0.51 -11.77
C THR A 53 -1.00 1.08 -10.72
N LEU A 54 -2.04 1.81 -11.14
CA LEU A 54 -3.03 2.39 -10.25
C LEU A 54 -3.85 1.32 -9.51
N ILE A 55 -4.33 0.29 -10.22
CA ILE A 55 -5.10 -0.81 -9.63
C ILE A 55 -4.27 -1.52 -8.55
N TRP A 56 -3.03 -1.92 -8.88
CA TRP A 56 -2.15 -2.57 -7.90
C TRP A 56 -1.93 -1.69 -6.66
N SER A 57 -1.61 -0.42 -6.88
CA SER A 57 -1.31 0.53 -5.81
C SER A 57 -2.52 0.76 -4.89
N ILE A 58 -3.71 0.94 -5.47
CA ILE A 58 -4.95 1.14 -4.71
C ILE A 58 -5.34 -0.13 -3.96
N VAL A 59 -5.28 -1.30 -4.60
CA VAL A 59 -5.63 -2.58 -3.96
C VAL A 59 -4.71 -2.85 -2.78
N VAL A 60 -3.40 -2.71 -2.94
CA VAL A 60 -2.44 -2.84 -1.84
C VAL A 60 -2.74 -1.82 -0.75
N GLY A 61 -2.98 -0.55 -1.12
CA GLY A 61 -3.33 0.52 -0.18
C GLY A 61 -4.56 0.22 0.66
N ILE A 62 -5.62 -0.31 0.04
CA ILE A 62 -6.86 -0.71 0.72
C ILE A 62 -6.58 -1.86 1.68
N VAL A 63 -5.95 -2.94 1.22
CA VAL A 63 -5.73 -4.15 2.04
C VAL A 63 -4.77 -3.88 3.19
N ALA A 64 -3.67 -3.19 2.93
CA ALA A 64 -2.72 -2.78 3.97
C ALA A 64 -3.37 -1.85 5.00
N THR A 65 -4.23 -0.92 4.58
CA THR A 65 -4.97 -0.04 5.50
C THR A 65 -6.01 -0.82 6.30
N ALA A 66 -6.73 -1.75 5.68
CA ALA A 66 -7.71 -2.59 6.38
C ALA A 66 -7.06 -3.42 7.50
N ILE A 67 -5.81 -3.84 7.34
CA ILE A 67 -5.04 -4.56 8.37
C ILE A 67 -4.43 -3.58 9.37
N GLY A 68 -3.74 -2.54 8.92
CA GLY A 68 -2.96 -1.65 9.77
C GLY A 68 -3.80 -0.72 10.63
N TRP A 69 -4.89 -0.16 10.09
CA TRP A 69 -5.77 0.76 10.82
C TRP A 69 -6.32 0.20 12.15
N PRO A 70 -6.94 -0.99 12.21
CA PRO A 70 -7.45 -1.53 13.47
C PRO A 70 -6.31 -1.87 14.44
N VAL A 71 -5.15 -2.29 13.93
CA VAL A 71 -3.97 -2.57 14.77
C VAL A 71 -3.46 -1.29 15.43
N GLY A 72 -3.31 -0.20 14.68
CA GLY A 72 -2.84 1.08 15.21
C GLY A 72 -3.81 1.71 16.21
N ILE A 73 -5.12 1.53 16.01
CA ILE A 73 -6.14 1.90 17.02
C ILE A 73 -5.92 1.14 18.33
N ARG A 74 -5.77 -0.18 18.26
CA ARG A 74 -5.58 -1.04 19.46
C ARG A 74 -4.23 -0.80 20.12
N LEU A 75 -3.24 -0.33 19.37
CA LEU A 75 -1.90 -0.03 19.88
C LEU A 75 -1.92 1.03 21.00
N VAL A 76 -2.87 1.96 20.95
CA VAL A 76 -3.01 3.04 21.93
C VAL A 76 -3.52 2.55 23.29
N SER A 77 -4.24 1.42 23.34
CA SER A 77 -4.71 0.83 24.60
C SER A 77 -3.65 -0.01 25.32
N LEU A 78 -2.48 -0.23 24.72
CA LEU A 78 -1.42 -1.03 25.32
C LEU A 78 -0.61 -0.24 26.36
N LYS A 79 0.08 -0.97 27.23
CA LYS A 79 1.06 -0.38 28.16
C LYS A 79 2.18 0.33 27.37
N ARG A 80 2.67 1.46 27.90
CA ARG A 80 3.64 2.33 27.22
C ARG A 80 4.91 1.61 26.74
N ASN A 81 5.43 0.64 27.49
CA ASN A 81 6.62 -0.12 27.09
C ASN A 81 6.32 -1.06 25.92
N THR A 82 5.23 -1.82 25.99
CA THR A 82 4.78 -2.71 24.90
C THR A 82 4.45 -1.91 23.64
N GLN A 83 3.79 -0.76 23.79
CA GLN A 83 3.50 0.15 22.70
C GLN A 83 4.79 0.62 22.01
N ARG A 84 5.79 1.07 22.77
CA ARG A 84 7.09 1.50 22.23
C ARG A 84 7.81 0.35 21.51
N ALA A 85 7.79 -0.86 22.07
CA ALA A 85 8.39 -2.03 21.45
C ALA A 85 7.73 -2.35 20.10
N LEU A 86 6.39 -2.36 20.04
CA LEU A 86 5.65 -2.63 18.80
C LEU A 86 5.85 -1.52 17.75
N LEU A 87 5.86 -0.25 18.17
CA LEU A 87 6.18 0.87 17.27
C LEU A 87 7.59 0.74 16.70
N ALA A 88 8.56 0.37 17.53
CA ALA A 88 9.93 0.11 17.07
C ALA A 88 9.97 -1.05 16.08
N MET A 89 9.25 -2.16 16.34
CA MET A 89 9.14 -3.28 15.41
C MET A 89 8.54 -2.85 14.06
N PHE A 90 7.47 -2.02 14.06
CA PHE A 90 6.87 -1.50 12.83
C PHE A 90 7.85 -0.66 12.02
N VAL A 91 8.62 0.22 12.68
CA VAL A 91 9.66 1.01 12.01
C VAL A 91 10.76 0.11 11.46
N MET A 92 11.21 -0.89 12.24
CA MET A 92 12.22 -1.86 11.79
C MET A 92 11.78 -2.64 10.55
N THR A 93 10.50 -3.05 10.46
CA THR A 93 9.96 -3.69 9.26
C THR A 93 10.03 -2.79 8.04
N LEU A 94 9.81 -1.48 8.19
CA LEU A 94 9.87 -0.51 7.08
C LEU A 94 11.29 -0.22 6.60
N ILE A 95 12.32 -0.53 7.41
CA ILE A 95 13.73 -0.43 7.01
C ILE A 95 14.09 -1.55 6.02
N ILE A 96 13.45 -2.72 6.14
CA ILE A 96 13.66 -3.83 5.22
C ILE A 96 13.08 -3.43 3.86
N PRO A 97 13.84 -3.50 2.76
CA PRO A 97 13.29 -3.16 1.46
C PRO A 97 12.23 -4.17 1.03
N ALA A 98 11.16 -3.70 0.38
CA ALA A 98 10.03 -4.56 -0.01
C ALA A 98 10.44 -5.74 -0.91
N TYR A 99 11.46 -5.56 -1.76
CA TYR A 99 11.96 -6.64 -2.62
C TYR A 99 12.58 -7.79 -1.81
N ALA A 100 13.18 -7.52 -0.64
CA ALA A 100 13.74 -8.57 0.21
C ALA A 100 12.63 -9.43 0.80
N ILE A 101 11.51 -8.81 1.20
CA ILE A 101 10.32 -9.53 1.66
C ILE A 101 9.73 -10.36 0.52
N PHE A 102 9.69 -9.83 -0.71
CA PHE A 102 9.32 -10.61 -1.89
C PHE A 102 10.19 -11.86 -2.04
N TYR A 103 11.52 -11.73 -1.95
CA TYR A 103 12.42 -12.89 -2.03
C TYR A 103 12.18 -13.91 -0.92
N VAL A 104 11.94 -13.49 0.32
CA VAL A 104 11.62 -14.41 1.41
C VAL A 104 10.37 -15.24 1.10
N TRP A 105 9.31 -14.58 0.61
CA TRP A 105 8.09 -15.30 0.19
C TRP A 105 8.31 -16.18 -1.02
N TRP A 106 9.10 -15.72 -1.99
CA TRP A 106 9.46 -16.51 -3.17
C TRP A 106 10.34 -17.71 -2.85
N GLN A 107 11.15 -17.65 -1.79
CA GLN A 107 12.00 -18.77 -1.34
C GLN A 107 11.29 -19.71 -0.36
N ALA A 108 10.10 -19.34 0.14
CA ALA A 108 9.33 -20.18 1.07
C ALA A 108 8.84 -21.50 0.44
N TRP A 109 8.85 -21.60 -0.89
CA TRP A 109 8.43 -22.76 -1.67
C TRP A 109 9.49 -23.15 -2.73
N PRO A 110 10.63 -23.73 -2.30
CA PRO A 110 11.76 -23.97 -3.18
C PRO A 110 11.43 -24.94 -4.32
N SER A 111 12.23 -24.88 -5.38
CA SER A 111 12.17 -25.83 -6.48
C SER A 111 12.38 -27.26 -5.96
N GLY A 112 11.60 -28.21 -6.48
CA GLY A 112 11.59 -29.60 -6.02
C GLY A 112 10.60 -29.92 -4.89
N THR A 113 9.89 -28.92 -4.36
CA THR A 113 8.72 -29.18 -3.50
C THR A 113 7.50 -29.63 -4.32
N TRP A 114 6.62 -30.43 -3.71
CA TRP A 114 5.37 -30.88 -4.33
C TRP A 114 4.51 -29.70 -4.79
N LEU A 115 4.50 -28.62 -4.01
CA LEU A 115 3.73 -27.42 -4.30
C LEU A 115 4.30 -26.68 -5.53
N HIS A 116 5.62 -26.56 -5.62
CA HIS A 116 6.26 -25.97 -6.80
C HIS A 116 6.00 -26.81 -8.06
N ALA A 117 6.06 -28.15 -7.94
CA ALA A 117 5.78 -29.06 -9.05
C ALA A 117 4.37 -28.85 -9.62
N ILE A 118 3.35 -28.76 -8.75
CA ILE A 118 1.97 -28.47 -9.15
C ILE A 118 1.88 -27.12 -9.88
N ILE A 119 2.49 -26.06 -9.34
CA ILE A 119 2.42 -24.73 -9.96
C ILE A 119 3.06 -24.72 -11.34
N VAL A 120 4.17 -25.43 -11.53
CA VAL A 120 4.86 -25.54 -12.82
C VAL A 120 4.05 -26.40 -13.79
N GLU A 121 3.54 -27.55 -13.34
CA GLU A 121 2.75 -28.48 -14.16
C GLU A 121 1.50 -27.80 -14.75
N TYR A 122 0.83 -26.97 -13.97
CA TYR A 122 -0.34 -26.21 -14.44
C TYR A 122 -0.01 -24.82 -15.03
N GLY A 123 1.26 -24.45 -15.17
CA GLY A 123 1.66 -23.17 -15.77
C GLY A 123 1.31 -21.92 -14.94
N TYR A 124 1.09 -22.05 -13.63
CA TYR A 124 0.67 -20.95 -12.75
C TYR A 124 1.82 -20.10 -12.20
N LEU A 125 3.05 -20.24 -12.72
CA LEU A 125 4.23 -19.56 -12.19
C LEU A 125 4.10 -18.02 -12.21
N GLY A 126 3.45 -17.45 -13.23
CA GLY A 126 3.18 -16.01 -13.31
C GLY A 126 2.06 -15.53 -12.37
N VAL A 127 1.16 -16.42 -11.93
CA VAL A 127 0.15 -16.10 -10.90
C VAL A 127 0.81 -16.15 -9.52
N ALA A 128 1.61 -17.18 -9.30
CA ALA A 128 2.42 -17.37 -8.11
C ALA A 128 3.31 -16.15 -7.80
N SER A 129 4.05 -15.65 -8.78
CA SER A 129 4.90 -14.45 -8.60
C SER A 129 4.08 -13.21 -8.23
N LYS A 130 2.92 -13.00 -8.85
CA LYS A 130 1.99 -11.91 -8.53
C LYS A 130 1.38 -12.03 -7.13
N MET A 131 1.11 -13.25 -6.67
CA MET A 131 0.66 -13.47 -5.29
C MET A 131 1.77 -13.16 -4.28
N CYS A 132 3.00 -13.60 -4.53
CA CYS A 132 4.16 -13.23 -3.71
C CYS A 132 4.37 -11.71 -3.69
N LEU A 133 4.20 -11.03 -4.84
CA LEU A 133 4.23 -9.58 -4.93
C LEU A 133 3.16 -8.93 -4.03
N ALA A 134 1.90 -9.37 -4.16
CA ALA A 134 0.80 -8.84 -3.35
C ALA A 134 1.09 -9.00 -1.86
N ILE A 135 1.50 -10.20 -1.43
CA ILE A 135 1.82 -10.50 -0.04
C ILE A 135 2.98 -9.63 0.44
N ALA A 136 4.06 -9.52 -0.35
CA ALA A 136 5.22 -8.72 0.03
C ALA A 136 4.89 -7.24 0.19
N LEU A 137 4.16 -6.66 -0.77
CA LEU A 137 3.75 -5.26 -0.72
C LEU A 137 2.80 -4.99 0.45
N ILE A 138 1.83 -5.87 0.70
CA ILE A 138 0.89 -5.74 1.82
C ILE A 138 1.64 -5.91 3.16
N ALA A 139 2.44 -6.96 3.30
CA ALA A 139 3.20 -7.28 4.52
C ALA A 139 4.21 -6.18 4.89
N TRP A 140 4.79 -5.53 3.89
CA TRP A 140 5.68 -4.40 4.10
C TRP A 140 4.94 -3.10 4.44
N SER A 141 3.78 -2.85 3.83
CA SER A 141 3.10 -1.54 3.91
C SER A 141 2.06 -1.40 5.03
N TRP A 142 1.46 -2.48 5.54
CA TRP A 142 0.46 -2.41 6.62
C TRP A 142 0.95 -1.73 7.92
N PRO A 143 2.25 -1.71 8.29
CA PRO A 143 2.71 -0.92 9.43
C PRO A 143 2.50 0.58 9.26
N ILE A 144 2.47 1.10 8.02
CA ILE A 144 2.29 2.54 7.75
C ILE A 144 0.91 3.03 8.25
N PRO A 145 -0.23 2.45 7.81
CA PRO A 145 -1.55 2.77 8.39
C PRO A 145 -1.64 2.54 9.90
N ALA A 146 -0.94 1.54 10.44
CA ALA A 146 -0.91 1.29 11.88
C ALA A 146 -0.21 2.43 12.64
N LEU A 147 0.92 2.91 12.14
CA LEU A 147 1.62 4.06 12.70
C LEU A 147 0.76 5.33 12.64
N ILE A 148 0.19 5.64 11.47
CA ILE A 148 -0.67 6.82 11.27
C ILE A 148 -1.86 6.80 12.22
N SER A 149 -2.62 5.70 12.25
CA SER A 149 -3.81 5.57 13.09
C SER A 149 -3.48 5.62 14.59
N SER A 150 -2.34 5.05 15.03
CA SER A 150 -1.91 5.13 16.43
C SER A 150 -1.58 6.55 16.89
N MET A 151 -1.02 7.39 16.01
CA MET A 151 -0.72 8.79 16.31
C MET A 151 -2.01 9.62 16.46
N VAL A 152 -3.01 9.36 15.62
CA VAL A 152 -4.27 10.10 15.67
C VAL A 152 -5.16 9.62 16.82
N ALA A 153 -5.28 8.32 17.04
CA ALA A 153 -6.10 7.77 18.12
C ALA A 153 -5.64 8.25 19.51
N ARG A 154 -4.34 8.50 19.70
CA ARG A 154 -3.79 9.06 20.96
C ARG A 154 -4.28 10.48 21.26
N SER A 155 -4.69 11.25 20.25
CA SER A 155 -5.18 12.63 20.40
C SER A 155 -6.63 12.71 20.91
N ASP A 156 -7.37 11.59 20.90
CA ASP A 156 -8.84 11.62 20.84
C ASP A 156 -9.55 10.85 21.99
N ASN A 157 -8.84 10.62 23.10
CA ASN A 157 -9.34 9.83 24.24
C ASN A 157 -10.69 10.33 24.83
N SER A 158 -10.98 11.63 24.77
CA SER A 158 -12.20 12.24 25.32
C SER A 158 -13.49 11.72 24.67
N LEU A 159 -13.50 11.46 23.37
CA LEU A 159 -14.68 10.95 22.63
C LEU A 159 -14.95 9.46 22.91
N SER A 160 -13.91 8.71 23.29
CA SER A 160 -14.05 7.28 23.59
C SER A 160 -14.78 7.03 24.93
N ILE A 161 -14.64 7.98 25.87
CA ILE A 161 -15.28 7.93 27.18
C ILE A 161 -16.79 8.17 27.06
N LEU A 162 -17.24 9.11 26.22
CA LEU A 162 -18.67 9.32 25.95
C LEU A 162 -19.34 8.07 25.35
N ASN A 163 -18.72 7.43 24.37
CA ASN A 163 -19.30 6.24 23.72
C ASN A 163 -19.36 5.00 24.63
N GLN A 164 -18.55 4.95 25.71
CA GLN A 164 -18.64 3.89 26.71
C GLN A 164 -19.85 4.07 27.63
N LEU A 165 -20.31 5.30 27.84
CA LEU A 165 -21.46 5.62 28.69
C LEU A 165 -22.80 5.29 28.01
N ASP A 166 -22.87 5.37 26.67
CA ASP A 166 -24.12 5.21 25.91
C ASP A 166 -24.54 3.75 25.61
N ASN A 167 -23.88 2.74 26.19
CA ASN A 167 -24.22 1.31 26.05
C ASN A 167 -24.47 0.82 24.59
N THR A 168 -23.79 1.43 23.62
CA THR A 168 -23.98 1.15 22.19
C THR A 168 -23.40 -0.21 21.77
N SER A 169 -24.05 -0.87 20.81
CA SER A 169 -23.62 -2.18 20.27
C SER A 169 -22.25 -2.14 19.58
N ILE A 170 -21.51 -3.26 19.60
CA ILE A 170 -20.14 -3.37 19.07
C ILE A 170 -20.08 -3.01 17.58
N PHE A 171 -21.07 -3.43 16.79
CA PHE A 171 -21.17 -3.10 15.37
C PHE A 171 -21.33 -1.60 15.14
N ARG A 172 -22.23 -0.95 15.91
CA ARG A 172 -22.45 0.50 15.80
C ARG A 172 -21.20 1.27 16.20
N LYS A 173 -20.47 0.81 17.23
CA LYS A 173 -19.15 1.36 17.62
C LYS A 173 -18.13 1.25 16.48
N GLY A 174 -18.11 0.12 15.76
CA GLY A 174 -17.26 -0.07 14.59
C GLY A 174 -17.57 0.91 13.46
N VAL A 175 -18.83 1.01 13.06
CA VAL A 175 -19.28 1.90 11.98
C VAL A 175 -19.01 3.37 12.31
N LEU A 176 -19.36 3.81 13.52
CA LEU A 176 -19.08 5.18 13.97
C LEU A 176 -17.59 5.50 13.97
N ARG A 177 -16.74 4.50 14.28
CA ARG A 177 -15.29 4.68 14.23
C ARG A 177 -14.77 4.80 12.80
N ILE A 178 -15.27 3.99 11.87
CA ILE A 178 -14.93 4.12 10.44
C ILE A 178 -15.35 5.49 9.90
N GLN A 179 -16.58 5.94 10.22
CA GLN A 179 -17.07 7.26 9.79
C GLN A 179 -16.21 8.40 10.33
N LYS A 180 -15.78 8.29 11.60
CA LYS A 180 -14.88 9.26 12.23
C LYS A 180 -13.51 9.27 11.57
N ASP A 181 -12.94 8.09 11.32
CA ASP A 181 -11.57 7.94 10.85
C ASP A 181 -11.46 7.93 9.31
N ILE A 182 -12.55 8.20 8.58
CA ILE A 182 -12.60 8.08 7.12
C ILE A 182 -11.49 8.89 6.42
N LYS A 183 -11.19 10.09 6.91
CA LYS A 183 -10.11 10.93 6.37
C LYS A 183 -8.74 10.29 6.55
N ILE A 184 -8.51 9.67 7.71
CA ILE A 184 -7.25 9.00 8.06
C ILE A 184 -7.10 7.73 7.22
N ILE A 185 -8.18 6.97 7.06
CA ILE A 185 -8.24 5.79 6.19
C ILE A 185 -7.91 6.18 4.76
N SER A 186 -8.58 7.20 4.20
CA SER A 186 -8.30 7.66 2.83
C SER A 186 -6.87 8.15 2.65
N VAL A 187 -6.33 8.93 3.59
CA VAL A 187 -4.93 9.39 3.53
C VAL A 187 -3.96 8.21 3.62
N SER A 188 -4.22 7.23 4.48
CA SER A 188 -3.37 6.03 4.62
C SER A 188 -3.37 5.21 3.32
N ILE A 189 -4.54 5.02 2.70
CA ILE A 189 -4.66 4.35 1.39
C ILE A 189 -3.83 5.08 0.35
N LEU A 190 -3.95 6.41 0.25
CA LEU A 190 -3.22 7.21 -0.73
C LEU A 190 -1.71 7.16 -0.50
N ILE A 191 -1.25 7.25 0.75
CA ILE A 191 0.18 7.14 1.08
C ILE A 191 0.72 5.76 0.67
N VAL A 192 0.03 4.68 1.06
CA VAL A 192 0.48 3.33 0.70
C VAL A 192 0.42 3.12 -0.80
N ALA A 193 -0.61 3.60 -1.49
CA ALA A 193 -0.71 3.53 -2.94
C ALA A 193 0.44 4.26 -3.62
N ALA A 194 0.80 5.47 -3.16
CA ALA A 194 1.92 6.23 -3.72
C ALA A 194 3.26 5.47 -3.58
N ILE A 195 3.53 4.94 -2.39
CA ILE A 195 4.77 4.20 -2.11
C ILE A 195 4.78 2.86 -2.86
N THR A 196 3.62 2.25 -3.05
CA THR A 196 3.49 1.03 -3.86
C THR A 196 3.78 1.34 -5.32
N ALA A 197 3.19 2.40 -5.89
CA ALA A 197 3.43 2.81 -7.28
C ALA A 197 4.92 3.10 -7.55
N SER A 198 5.65 3.60 -6.55
CA SER A 198 7.10 3.86 -6.67
C SER A 198 7.99 2.62 -6.50
N ASN A 199 7.44 1.45 -6.15
CA ASN A 199 8.20 0.23 -5.87
C ASN A 199 8.51 -0.58 -7.14
N THR A 200 9.25 0.03 -8.07
CA THR A 200 9.52 -0.52 -9.41
C THR A 200 10.23 -1.88 -9.36
N THR A 201 11.18 -2.07 -8.43
CA THR A 201 11.93 -3.32 -8.29
C THR A 201 11.04 -4.52 -7.95
N CYS A 202 10.03 -4.35 -7.09
CA CYS A 202 9.14 -5.46 -6.73
C CYS A 202 8.28 -5.88 -7.92
N PHE A 203 7.76 -4.90 -8.67
CA PHE A 203 6.98 -5.16 -9.87
C PHE A 203 7.80 -5.84 -10.96
N ASP A 204 9.06 -5.44 -11.12
CA ASP A 204 10.01 -6.05 -12.05
C ASP A 204 10.26 -7.53 -11.72
N LEU A 205 10.53 -7.85 -10.45
CA LEU A 205 10.73 -9.23 -9.99
C LEU A 205 9.51 -10.13 -10.21
N ALA A 206 8.31 -9.56 -10.19
CA ALA A 206 7.06 -10.26 -10.44
C ALA A 206 6.65 -10.25 -11.92
N GLN A 207 7.46 -9.67 -12.81
CA GLN A 207 7.19 -9.49 -14.24
C GLN A 207 5.87 -8.73 -14.50
N VAL A 208 5.55 -7.77 -13.64
CA VAL A 208 4.40 -6.88 -13.79
C VAL A 208 4.91 -5.56 -14.36
N VAL A 209 4.59 -5.29 -15.62
CA VAL A 209 4.92 -4.02 -16.26
C VAL A 209 4.15 -2.88 -15.61
N THR A 210 4.89 -1.90 -15.07
CA THR A 210 4.33 -0.67 -14.50
C THR A 210 4.96 0.57 -15.14
N ILE A 211 4.38 1.74 -14.88
CA ILE A 211 4.88 3.03 -15.41
C ILE A 211 6.36 3.21 -15.07
N GLY A 212 6.77 2.83 -13.84
CA GLY A 212 8.14 2.98 -13.43
C GLY A 212 9.11 2.02 -14.13
N ASN A 213 8.64 0.88 -14.64
CA ASN A 213 9.45 0.00 -15.49
C ASN A 213 9.67 0.64 -16.86
N GLU A 214 8.63 1.19 -17.47
CA GLU A 214 8.72 1.89 -18.77
C GLU A 214 9.59 3.15 -18.69
N LEU A 215 9.50 3.91 -17.61
CA LEU A 215 10.37 5.08 -17.43
C LEU A 215 11.85 4.69 -17.30
N ARG A 216 12.14 3.51 -16.72
CA ARG A 216 13.51 3.01 -16.58
C ARG A 216 14.06 2.44 -17.88
N SER A 217 13.23 1.92 -18.78
CA SER A 217 13.67 1.40 -20.08
C SER A 217 13.91 2.48 -21.13
N VAL A 218 13.34 3.67 -20.96
CA VAL A 218 13.50 4.82 -21.89
C VAL A 218 14.75 5.67 -21.59
N ILE A 219 15.27 5.64 -20.36
CA ILE A 219 16.52 6.33 -19.95
C ILE A 219 17.72 5.42 -20.18
#